data_AF-A0A2H3DG11-F1
#
_entry.id   AF-A0A2H3DG11-F1
#
_cell.length_a   1.000
_cell.length_b   1.000
_cell.length_c   1.000
_cell.angle_alpha   90.00
_cell.angle_beta   90.00
_cell.angle_gamma   90.00
#
_symmetry.space_group_name_H-M   'P 1'
#
loop_
_entity.id
_entity.type
_entity.pdbx_description
1 polymer ?
#
loop_
_entity_poly.entity_id
_entity_poly.type
_entity_poly.pdbx_seq_one_letter_code
_entity_poly.pdbx_strand_id
1 'polypeptide(L)'
;IVITGIDTCAYVYNEAYYHACCIKCLLKVAETYLVIPTCLVISNIWCEERHLICGGGYADICKGHINHSDVCLKVLRLFTNGDTKPREDVRKEFCCEVLVWRNLNHPNVLSFIGINEDLFYLSFCLISPWMNDSNLISFLAKHPEHNRMQCIVEVENGLHYLHSHKPQVIHADIQEV
;
A
#
# COMPACT_ATOMS: atom_id res chain seq x y z
N ILE A 1 -0.52 9.84 4.66
CA ILE A 1 0.65 9.01 4.28
C ILE A 1 0.20 7.96 3.27
N VAL A 2 0.74 8.00 2.04
CA VAL A 2 0.54 6.93 1.04
C VAL A 2 1.52 5.82 1.40
N ILE A 3 1.01 4.68 1.85
CA ILE A 3 1.86 3.57 2.27
C ILE A 3 2.43 2.88 1.04
N THR A 4 3.74 3.03 0.85
CA THR A 4 4.50 2.27 -0.13
C THR A 4 5.73 1.70 0.55
N GLY A 5 5.93 0.38 0.46
CA GLY A 5 7.18 -0.26 0.88
C GLY A 5 7.39 -0.41 2.39
N ILE A 6 6.57 -1.23 3.07
CA ILE A 6 6.72 -1.54 4.50
C ILE A 6 7.85 -2.57 4.73
N ASP A 7 8.81 -2.27 5.59
CA ASP A 7 9.78 -3.23 6.12
C ASP A 7 9.35 -3.67 7.54
N THR A 8 9.20 -4.97 7.80
CA THR A 8 8.78 -5.49 9.12
C THR A 8 9.71 -6.57 9.64
N CYS A 9 10.93 -6.17 10.01
CA CYS A 9 11.79 -7.01 10.83
C CYS A 9 11.45 -6.87 12.34
N ALA A 10 10.81 -7.92 12.90
CA ALA A 10 10.65 -8.31 14.33
C ALA A 10 9.23 -8.24 14.95
N TYR A 11 8.74 -9.41 15.44
CA TYR A 11 7.37 -9.67 15.92
C TYR A 11 7.31 -10.24 17.35
N VAL A 12 6.79 -9.52 18.39
CA VAL A 12 6.54 -10.08 19.76
C VAL A 12 5.45 -9.33 20.66
N TYR A 13 4.40 -10.06 21.14
CA TYR A 13 3.42 -9.97 22.34
C TYR A 13 2.48 -8.75 22.66
N ASN A 14 1.27 -8.79 23.34
CA ASN A 14 0.22 -9.75 23.86
C ASN A 14 -1.20 -9.03 23.98
N GLU A 15 -2.34 -9.75 24.14
CA GLU A 15 -3.81 -9.46 24.01
C GLU A 15 -4.31 -8.96 22.65
N ALA A 16 -3.54 -8.04 22.08
CA ALA A 16 -3.17 -8.08 20.68
C ALA A 16 -2.61 -9.45 20.26
N TYR A 17 -2.38 -10.39 21.18
CA TYR A 17 -1.86 -11.75 20.96
C TYR A 17 -2.67 -12.57 19.99
N TYR A 18 -3.99 -12.71 20.16
CA TYR A 18 -4.76 -13.56 19.25
C TYR A 18 -4.86 -12.92 17.87
N HIS A 19 -5.13 -11.63 17.82
CA HIS A 19 -5.11 -10.87 16.57
C HIS A 19 -3.74 -10.96 15.89
N ALA A 20 -2.64 -10.72 16.61
CA ALA A 20 -1.27 -10.80 16.10
C ALA A 20 -0.86 -12.23 15.77
N CYS A 21 -1.33 -13.25 16.49
CA CYS A 21 -1.13 -14.66 16.15
C CYS A 21 -1.87 -14.98 14.87
N CYS A 22 -3.12 -14.54 14.71
CA CYS A 22 -3.87 -14.70 13.47
C CYS A 22 -3.19 -13.98 12.30
N ILE A 23 -2.77 -12.73 12.48
CA ILE A 23 -2.04 -11.97 11.46
C ILE A 23 -0.68 -12.59 11.16
N LYS A 24 0.06 -13.06 12.17
CA LYS A 24 1.35 -13.74 11.98
C LYS A 24 1.17 -15.08 11.27
N CYS A 25 0.17 -15.86 11.64
CA CYS A 25 -0.18 -17.10 10.95
C CYS A 25 -0.60 -16.81 9.51
N LEU A 26 -1.41 -15.77 9.29
CA LEU A 26 -1.88 -15.36 7.97
C LEU A 26 -0.71 -14.89 7.09
N LEU A 27 0.18 -14.04 7.62
CA LEU A 27 1.41 -13.61 6.97
C LEU A 27 2.30 -14.82 6.66
N LYS A 28 2.50 -15.73 7.62
CA LYS A 28 3.32 -16.91 7.41
C LYS A 28 2.73 -17.84 6.34
N VAL A 29 1.41 -18.03 6.33
CA VAL A 29 0.70 -18.79 5.30
C VAL A 29 0.82 -18.09 3.95
N ALA A 30 0.62 -16.77 3.89
CA ALA A 30 0.74 -15.99 2.67
C ALA A 30 2.18 -15.99 2.12
N GLU A 31 3.20 -15.88 2.95
CA GLU A 31 4.61 -16.01 2.55
C GLU A 31 4.95 -17.43 2.08
N THR A 32 4.44 -18.46 2.77
CA THR A 32 4.80 -19.86 2.51
C THR A 32 4.10 -20.40 1.25
N TYR A 33 2.84 -20.02 1.06
CA TYR A 33 2.00 -20.53 -0.04
C TYR A 33 1.73 -19.49 -1.13
N LEU A 34 2.21 -18.25 -0.96
CA LEU A 34 1.99 -17.14 -1.90
C LEU A 34 0.50 -16.91 -2.18
N VAL A 35 -0.33 -16.97 -1.14
CA VAL A 35 -1.80 -16.85 -1.20
C VAL A 35 -2.28 -15.58 -0.51
N ILE A 36 -3.30 -14.96 -1.08
CA ILE A 36 -4.01 -13.83 -0.48
C ILE A 36 -5.49 -14.21 -0.34
N PRO A 37 -6.17 -13.81 0.76
CA PRO A 37 -7.59 -14.06 0.91
C PRO A 37 -8.39 -13.53 -0.29
N THR A 38 -9.20 -14.39 -0.91
CA THR A 38 -10.01 -14.04 -2.09
C THR A 38 -11.00 -12.90 -1.82
N CYS A 39 -11.38 -12.67 -0.55
CA CYS A 39 -12.21 -11.54 -0.16
C CYS A 39 -11.53 -10.17 -0.34
N LEU A 40 -10.22 -10.12 -0.60
CA LEU A 40 -9.48 -8.91 -0.94
C LEU A 40 -9.42 -8.67 -2.45
N VAL A 41 -9.79 -9.65 -3.28
CA VAL A 41 -9.74 -9.55 -4.74
C VAL A 41 -10.98 -8.81 -5.24
N ILE A 42 -10.76 -7.78 -6.07
CA ILE A 42 -11.81 -6.96 -6.65
C ILE A 42 -11.79 -7.13 -8.17
N SER A 43 -12.88 -7.65 -8.73
CA SER A 43 -13.00 -7.94 -10.17
C SER A 43 -13.63 -6.80 -10.98
N ASN A 44 -14.54 -6.01 -10.39
CA ASN A 44 -15.30 -4.97 -11.08
C ASN A 44 -14.55 -3.63 -11.10
N ILE A 45 -13.38 -3.63 -11.73
CA ILE A 45 -12.49 -2.48 -11.77
C ILE A 45 -12.06 -2.19 -13.21
N TRP A 46 -12.04 -0.91 -13.59
CA TRP A 46 -11.52 -0.48 -14.88
C TRP A 46 -10.50 0.65 -14.72
N CYS A 47 -9.50 0.65 -15.60
CA CYS A 47 -8.45 1.67 -15.66
C CYS A 47 -8.86 2.74 -16.69
N GLU A 48 -8.81 4.02 -16.32
CA GLU A 48 -9.25 5.12 -17.19
C GLU A 48 -8.33 5.29 -18.40
N GLU A 49 -7.01 5.31 -18.16
CA GLU A 49 -5.98 5.27 -19.19
C GLU A 49 -4.78 4.49 -18.67
N ARG A 50 -4.13 3.66 -19.50
CA ARG A 50 -2.84 3.01 -19.15
C ARG A 50 -1.65 3.99 -19.24
N HIS A 51 -1.92 5.29 -19.22
CA HIS A 51 -0.87 6.29 -19.10
C HIS A 51 -0.36 6.27 -17.66
N LEU A 52 0.81 5.67 -17.48
CA LEU A 52 1.50 5.55 -16.20
C LEU A 52 1.80 6.98 -15.71
N ILE A 53 1.01 7.47 -14.74
CA ILE A 53 1.00 8.89 -14.37
C ILE A 53 2.29 9.26 -13.63
N CYS A 54 2.79 8.35 -12.79
CA CYS A 54 4.05 8.47 -12.08
C CYS A 54 4.66 7.07 -11.95
N GLY A 55 5.75 6.81 -12.67
CA GLY A 55 6.51 5.58 -12.56
C GLY A 55 7.71 5.77 -11.64
N GLY A 56 7.56 5.44 -10.36
CA GLY A 56 8.71 5.32 -9.46
C GLY A 56 9.61 4.16 -9.87
N GLY A 57 10.68 3.91 -9.10
CA GLY A 57 11.61 2.81 -9.36
C GLY A 57 11.00 1.41 -9.28
N TYR A 58 9.84 1.23 -8.64
CA TYR A 58 9.31 -0.10 -8.27
C TYR A 58 7.84 -0.35 -8.64
N ALA A 59 7.08 0.69 -8.95
CA ALA A 59 5.65 0.58 -9.24
C ALA A 59 5.17 1.68 -10.19
N ASP A 60 4.09 1.35 -10.90
CA ASP A 60 3.32 2.29 -11.70
C ASP A 60 2.03 2.68 -10.98
N ILE A 61 1.64 3.95 -11.09
CA ILE A 61 0.38 4.46 -10.53
C ILE A 61 -0.57 4.81 -11.68
N CYS A 62 -1.74 4.19 -11.68
CA CYS A 62 -2.82 4.46 -12.63
C CYS A 62 -4.09 4.90 -11.89
N LYS A 63 -4.89 5.75 -12.52
CA LYS A 63 -6.25 6.05 -12.06
C LYS A 63 -7.21 4.97 -12.57
N GLY A 64 -8.03 4.45 -11.68
CA GLY A 64 -9.09 3.50 -11.99
C GLY A 64 -10.40 3.86 -11.33
N HIS A 65 -11.39 3.01 -11.55
CA HIS A 65 -12.75 3.21 -11.10
C HIS A 65 -13.32 1.89 -10.58
N ILE A 66 -13.96 1.95 -9.42
CA ILE A 66 -14.80 0.87 -8.89
C ILE A 66 -16.20 1.43 -8.73
N ASN A 67 -17.15 0.90 -9.49
CA ASN A 67 -18.51 1.41 -9.59
C ASN A 67 -18.55 2.90 -9.99
N HIS A 68 -18.63 3.81 -9.02
CA HIS A 68 -18.71 5.27 -9.19
C HIS A 68 -17.67 6.02 -8.35
N SER A 69 -16.63 5.32 -7.90
CA SER A 69 -15.59 5.88 -7.06
C SER A 69 -14.23 5.79 -7.74
N ASP A 70 -13.55 6.92 -7.79
CA ASP A 70 -12.17 7.02 -8.26
C ASP A 70 -11.23 6.28 -7.30
N VAL A 71 -10.37 5.44 -7.85
CA VAL A 71 -9.37 4.67 -7.10
C VAL A 71 -7.98 4.81 -7.71
N CYS A 72 -6.98 4.66 -6.86
CA CYS A 72 -5.58 4.54 -7.23
C CYS A 72 -5.22 3.06 -7.41
N LEU A 73 -4.63 2.73 -8.56
CA LEU A 73 -4.09 1.42 -8.89
C LEU A 73 -2.57 1.49 -8.83
N LYS A 74 -1.98 0.86 -7.82
CA LYS A 74 -0.52 0.72 -7.70
C LYS A 74 -0.10 -0.63 -8.24
N VAL A 75 0.50 -0.63 -9.42
CA VAL A 75 0.90 -1.82 -10.18
C VAL A 75 2.38 -2.08 -9.93
N LEU A 76 2.70 -3.16 -9.23
CA LEU A 76 4.08 -3.54 -8.96
C LEU A 76 4.75 -4.06 -10.24
N ARG A 77 5.93 -3.52 -10.58
CA ARG A 77 6.68 -3.93 -11.76
C ARG A 77 7.46 -5.22 -11.48
N LEU A 78 7.16 -6.27 -12.25
CA LEU A 78 8.04 -7.44 -12.33
C LEU A 78 9.12 -7.14 -13.38
N PHE A 79 10.29 -6.66 -12.96
CA PHE A 79 11.40 -6.48 -13.89
C PHE A 79 11.77 -7.83 -14.52
N THR A 80 11.87 -7.89 -15.84
CA THR A 80 12.27 -9.09 -16.61
C THR A 80 13.69 -9.00 -17.17
N ASN A 81 14.39 -7.87 -17.02
CA ASN A 81 15.68 -7.63 -17.69
C ASN A 81 16.78 -7.20 -16.69
N GLY A 82 17.64 -8.15 -16.29
CA GLY A 82 18.99 -7.86 -15.78
C GLY A 82 19.20 -7.91 -14.26
N ASP A 83 18.46 -7.11 -13.49
CA ASP A 83 18.59 -7.00 -12.01
C ASP A 83 17.26 -7.39 -11.34
N THR A 84 16.81 -8.60 -11.58
CA THR A 84 15.43 -9.00 -11.26
C THR A 84 15.35 -9.70 -9.92
N LYS A 85 14.63 -9.09 -8.96
CA LYS A 85 14.13 -9.85 -7.80
C LYS A 85 13.28 -11.02 -8.34
N PRO A 86 13.46 -12.26 -7.86
CA PRO A 86 12.62 -13.39 -8.24
C PRO A 86 11.14 -13.04 -8.10
N ARG A 87 10.29 -13.49 -9.05
CA ARG A 87 8.84 -13.25 -9.00
C ARG A 87 8.20 -13.69 -7.69
N GLU A 88 8.74 -14.75 -7.09
CA GLU A 88 8.32 -15.23 -5.77
C GLU A 88 8.60 -14.21 -4.67
N ASP A 89 9.76 -13.55 -4.70
CA ASP A 89 10.11 -12.54 -3.69
C ASP A 89 9.25 -11.28 -3.84
N VAL A 90 8.97 -10.85 -5.07
CA VAL A 90 7.99 -9.78 -5.32
C VAL A 90 6.59 -10.18 -4.84
N ARG A 91 6.21 -11.45 -5.00
CA ARG A 91 4.91 -11.95 -4.50
C ARG A 91 4.88 -12.03 -2.98
N LYS A 92 5.98 -12.36 -2.30
CA LYS A 92 6.10 -12.29 -0.83
C LYS A 92 5.95 -10.85 -0.34
N GLU A 93 6.69 -9.92 -0.93
CA GLU A 93 6.61 -8.48 -0.62
C GLU A 93 5.18 -7.96 -0.82
N PHE A 94 4.53 -8.32 -1.93
CA PHE A 94 3.14 -7.99 -2.20
C PHE A 94 2.18 -8.56 -1.14
N CYS A 95 2.30 -9.85 -0.80
CA CYS A 95 1.44 -10.47 0.22
C CYS A 95 1.60 -9.78 1.59
N CYS A 96 2.83 -9.46 1.98
CA CYS A 96 3.09 -8.73 3.21
C CYS A 96 2.51 -7.32 3.18
N GLU A 97 2.71 -6.57 2.10
CA GLU A 97 2.16 -5.22 1.95
C GLU A 97 0.63 -5.22 2.04
N VAL A 98 -0.05 -6.16 1.36
CA VAL A 98 -1.52 -6.32 1.42
C VAL A 98 -1.99 -6.61 2.84
N LEU A 99 -1.37 -7.58 3.50
CA LEU A 99 -1.84 -8.04 4.81
C LEU A 99 -1.57 -7.02 5.90
N VAL A 100 -0.43 -6.32 5.87
CA VAL A 100 -0.18 -5.23 6.84
C VAL A 100 -1.13 -4.08 6.56
N TRP A 101 -1.19 -3.59 5.31
CA TRP A 101 -1.95 -2.40 4.97
C TRP A 101 -3.46 -2.58 5.22
N ARG A 102 -4.01 -3.77 4.96
CA ARG A 102 -5.41 -4.10 5.26
C ARG A 102 -5.77 -3.94 6.75
N ASN A 103 -4.80 -4.07 7.66
CA ASN A 103 -5.04 -3.96 9.10
C ASN A 103 -4.85 -2.55 9.65
N LEU A 104 -4.52 -1.58 8.80
CA LEU A 104 -4.33 -0.18 9.20
C LEU A 104 -5.62 0.61 9.02
N ASN A 105 -6.00 1.34 10.05
CA ASN A 105 -7.19 2.18 10.07
C ASN A 105 -6.93 3.42 10.94
N HIS A 106 -6.54 4.52 10.30
CA HIS A 106 -6.27 5.80 10.95
C HIS A 106 -6.49 6.95 9.94
N PRO A 107 -7.04 8.10 10.35
CA PRO A 107 -7.34 9.22 9.44
C PRO A 107 -6.13 9.74 8.65
N ASN A 108 -4.92 9.65 9.20
CA ASN A 108 -3.69 10.11 8.52
C ASN A 108 -2.92 8.99 7.78
N VAL A 109 -3.49 7.79 7.73
CA VAL A 109 -2.98 6.65 6.97
C VAL A 109 -3.96 6.33 5.85
N LEU A 110 -3.47 6.27 4.60
CA LEU A 110 -4.33 5.97 3.46
C LEU A 110 -4.98 4.59 3.65
N SER A 111 -6.31 4.51 3.47
CA SER A 111 -7.03 3.25 3.62
C SER A 111 -6.77 2.30 2.45
N PHE A 112 -6.61 1.02 2.75
CA PHE A 112 -6.53 -0.04 1.75
C PHE A 112 -7.92 -0.51 1.32
N ILE A 113 -8.16 -0.64 0.01
CA ILE A 113 -9.43 -1.13 -0.53
C ILE A 113 -9.34 -2.62 -0.85
N GLY A 114 -8.32 -3.03 -1.60
CA GLY A 114 -8.20 -4.41 -2.07
C GLY A 114 -7.07 -4.60 -3.07
N ILE A 115 -7.11 -5.72 -3.77
CA ILE A 115 -6.18 -6.06 -4.85
C ILE A 115 -6.92 -6.42 -6.13
N ASN A 116 -6.19 -6.40 -7.23
CA ASN A 116 -6.63 -7.01 -8.47
C ASN A 116 -5.48 -7.81 -9.10
N GLU A 117 -5.78 -9.01 -9.59
CA GLU A 117 -4.80 -9.91 -10.21
C GLU A 117 -4.99 -10.02 -11.74
N ASP A 118 -6.08 -9.46 -12.30
CA ASP A 118 -6.52 -9.72 -13.68
C ASP A 118 -6.28 -8.56 -14.65
N LEU A 119 -6.40 -7.32 -14.17
CA LEU A 119 -6.39 -6.09 -14.96
C LEU A 119 -5.02 -5.81 -15.58
N PHE A 120 -3.95 -6.22 -14.90
CA PHE A 120 -2.57 -6.04 -15.33
C PHE A 120 -1.88 -7.40 -15.48
N TYR A 121 -1.71 -7.83 -16.73
CA TYR A 121 -1.07 -9.11 -17.05
C TYR A 121 0.31 -9.21 -16.41
N LEU A 122 0.55 -10.32 -15.69
CA LEU A 122 1.81 -10.62 -14.99
C LEU A 122 2.23 -9.56 -13.96
N SER A 123 1.33 -8.75 -13.42
CA SER A 123 1.65 -7.77 -12.38
C SER A 123 0.72 -7.90 -11.18
N PHE A 124 1.13 -7.34 -10.05
CA PHE A 124 0.30 -7.30 -8.84
C PHE A 124 -0.23 -5.88 -8.63
N CYS A 125 -1.54 -5.73 -8.42
CA CYS A 125 -2.16 -4.42 -8.27
C CYS A 125 -2.74 -4.25 -6.87
N LEU A 126 -2.30 -3.19 -6.18
CA LEU A 126 -2.88 -2.70 -4.93
C LEU A 126 -3.88 -1.58 -5.24
N ILE A 127 -4.99 -1.53 -4.49
CA ILE A 127 -6.07 -0.57 -4.70
C ILE A 127 -6.28 0.26 -3.43
N SER A 128 -6.34 1.58 -3.60
CA SER A 128 -6.65 2.56 -2.55
C SER A 128 -7.52 3.69 -3.12
N PRO A 129 -8.11 4.59 -2.29
CA PRO A 129 -8.82 5.76 -2.81
C PRO A 129 -7.91 6.63 -3.68
N TRP A 130 -8.48 7.26 -4.71
CA TRP A 130 -7.75 8.24 -5.51
C TRP A 130 -7.51 9.53 -4.73
N MET A 131 -6.28 10.03 -4.76
CA MET A 131 -5.89 11.30 -4.12
C MET A 131 -5.62 12.33 -5.21
N ASN A 132 -6.51 13.32 -5.35
CA ASN A 132 -6.47 14.31 -6.45
C ASN A 132 -5.16 15.09 -6.56
N ASP A 133 -4.50 15.33 -5.43
CA ASP A 133 -3.27 16.12 -5.38
C ASP A 133 -2.00 15.28 -5.25
N SER A 134 -2.09 13.97 -5.51
CA SER A 134 -1.05 12.93 -5.50
C SER A 134 -0.23 12.83 -4.21
N ASN A 135 0.43 13.92 -3.85
CA ASN A 135 1.40 14.01 -2.78
C ASN A 135 1.35 15.39 -2.09
N LEU A 136 2.08 15.51 -0.98
CA LEU A 136 2.06 16.71 -0.15
C LEU A 136 2.70 17.93 -0.86
N ILE A 137 3.72 17.73 -1.70
CA ILE A 137 4.40 18.82 -2.41
C ILE A 137 3.45 19.47 -3.42
N SER A 138 2.85 18.68 -4.30
CA SER A 138 1.85 19.06 -5.28
C SER A 138 0.63 19.70 -4.62
N PHE A 139 0.18 19.17 -3.49
CA PHE A 139 -0.90 19.75 -2.69
C PHE A 139 -0.54 21.15 -2.19
N LEU A 140 0.62 21.32 -1.53
CA LEU A 140 1.05 22.61 -1.01
C LEU A 140 1.40 23.63 -2.10
N ALA A 141 1.80 23.17 -3.29
CA ALA A 141 2.01 24.04 -4.44
C ALA A 141 0.70 24.62 -4.98
N LYS A 142 -0.39 23.83 -4.94
CA LYS A 142 -1.74 24.27 -5.34
C LYS A 142 -2.45 25.06 -4.24
N HIS A 143 -2.13 24.79 -2.97
CA HIS A 143 -2.72 25.41 -1.79
C HIS A 143 -1.66 26.10 -0.92
N PRO A 144 -1.03 27.19 -1.41
CA PRO A 144 0.06 27.86 -0.71
C PRO A 144 -0.34 28.47 0.64
N GLU A 145 -1.62 28.74 0.84
CA GLU A 145 -2.22 29.23 2.09
C GLU A 145 -2.41 28.13 3.15
N HIS A 146 -2.28 26.85 2.78
CA HIS A 146 -2.50 25.75 3.69
C HIS A 146 -1.43 25.71 4.79
N ASN A 147 -1.86 25.39 6.01
CA ASN A 147 -0.97 25.40 7.16
C ASN A 147 0.02 24.21 7.12
N ARG A 148 1.27 24.49 6.74
CA ARG A 148 2.33 23.48 6.68
C ARG A 148 2.60 22.79 8.02
N MET A 149 2.42 23.50 9.14
CA MET A 149 2.56 22.88 10.47
C MET A 149 1.46 21.86 10.74
N GLN A 150 0.25 22.10 10.23
CA GLN A 150 -0.83 21.13 10.33
C GLN A 150 -0.49 19.87 9.54
N CYS A 151 0.08 19.98 8.33
CA CYS A 151 0.54 18.83 7.57
C CYS A 151 1.58 17.99 8.33
N ILE A 152 2.53 18.65 9.00
CA ILE A 152 3.54 17.97 9.82
C ILE A 152 2.89 17.19 10.97
N VAL A 153 1.93 17.81 11.66
CA VAL A 153 1.18 17.16 12.76
C VAL A 153 0.38 15.96 12.25
N GLU A 154 -0.25 16.08 11.09
CA GLU A 154 -1.00 14.98 10.47
C GLU A 154 -0.08 13.82 10.07
N VAL A 155 1.10 14.10 9.51
CA VAL A 155 2.12 13.08 9.22
C VAL A 155 2.63 12.43 10.51
N GLU A 156 2.92 13.22 11.54
CA GLU A 156 3.39 12.73 12.83
C GLU A 156 2.34 11.82 13.49
N ASN A 157 1.07 12.21 13.51
CA ASN A 157 -0.02 11.37 14.01
C ASN A 157 -0.12 10.04 13.26
N GLY A 158 0.03 10.06 11.92
CA GLY A 158 0.05 8.85 11.10
C GLY A 158 1.22 7.94 11.46
N LEU A 159 2.43 8.49 11.61
CA LEU A 159 3.61 7.73 12.00
C LEU A 159 3.53 7.20 13.42
N HIS A 160 3.05 8.02 14.35
CA HIS A 160 2.81 7.61 15.72
C HIS A 160 1.85 6.42 15.77
N TYR A 161 0.75 6.47 15.01
CA TYR A 161 -0.16 5.35 14.85
C TYR A 161 0.55 4.10 14.35
N LEU A 162 1.30 4.18 13.25
CA LEU A 162 2.05 3.02 12.71
C LEU A 162 3.04 2.44 13.73
N HIS A 163 3.81 3.30 14.40
CA HIS A 163 4.79 2.89 15.41
C HIS A 163 4.17 2.41 16.72
N SER A 164 2.89 2.71 16.98
CA SER A 164 2.14 2.19 18.13
C SER A 164 1.66 0.75 17.95
N HIS A 165 1.70 0.21 16.71
CA HIS A 165 1.32 -1.17 16.45
C HIS A 165 2.27 -2.16 17.11
N LYS A 166 1.78 -3.37 17.34
CA LYS A 166 2.56 -4.50 17.83
C LYS A 166 2.39 -5.69 16.87
N PRO A 167 3.38 -6.00 16.01
CA PRO A 167 4.67 -5.29 15.86
C PRO A 167 4.51 -3.88 15.31
N GLN A 168 5.54 -3.06 15.52
CA GLN A 168 5.59 -1.73 14.91
C GLN A 168 5.58 -1.88 13.40
N VAL A 169 4.76 -1.07 12.74
CA VAL A 169 4.78 -0.99 11.29
C VAL A 169 5.77 0.12 10.92
N ILE A 170 6.86 -0.24 10.25
CA ILE A 170 7.83 0.73 9.75
C ILE A 170 7.47 1.02 8.29
N HIS A 171 7.17 2.28 8.00
CA HIS A 171 6.79 2.69 6.65
C HIS A 171 7.91 2.50 5.63
N ALA A 172 9.17 2.56 6.07
CA ALA A 172 10.44 2.35 5.34
C ALA A 172 10.70 3.19 4.08
N ASP A 173 9.67 3.74 3.43
CA ASP A 173 9.80 4.63 2.27
C ASP A 173 8.81 5.80 2.37
N ILE A 174 9.03 6.70 3.33
CA ILE A 174 8.28 7.96 3.41
C ILE A 174 8.83 8.87 2.32
N GLN A 175 8.27 8.78 1.11
CA GLN A 175 8.64 9.67 0.03
C GLN A 175 7.73 10.90 -0.02
N GLU A 176 8.39 12.04 -0.13
CA GLU A 176 7.92 13.18 -0.92
C GLU A 176 7.79 12.72 -2.38
N VAL A 177 6.77 11.92 -2.71
CA VAL A 177 6.38 11.79 -4.13
C VAL A 177 5.82 13.11 -4.59
#